data_AF-A0A261A8I6-F1
#
_entry.id   AF-A0A261A8I6-F1
#
_cell.length_a   1.000
_cell.length_b   1.000
_cell.length_c   1.000
_cell.angle_alpha   90.00
_cell.angle_beta   90.00
_cell.angle_gamma   90.00
#
_symmetry.space_group_name_H-M   'P 1'
#
loop_
_entity.id
_entity.type
_entity.pdbx_description
1 polymer ?
#
loop_
_entity_poly.entity_id
_entity_poly.type
_entity_poly.pdbx_seq_one_letter_code
_entity_poly.pdbx_strand_id
1 'polypeptide(L)'
;MQIRCLFLLILLVSAISCSPRRRGIRVVAVNKDGLFPDRVQSSLESALKWFENAVLVHDSYSDYVVDYVGKYVPGYQEPFAGRVTIQTPNKAFSLEILSDEFKTFFEYSDVVVFIRAKSFGCGTQPQAFGGSMRPKSPRLRASIPKLAFMEYCYNRVSDTFSYFDLFRHEILHSLGYGVFEPEDSAMTVTEEKYQWKNEDGTESTATRYFFNTSQVALNEVKNYFGCDSDNLKGVESDGGGMHLNEYIFQNELMTPTLAEKNYFSYISAAILENIYTGNAQWYMVNRTFIGPEADAYNFGKGFGCSWLLNSCYEFLEGRKNDNVPRPAPFCLEDSVQKCFKKSENELIAFSCELRDSGAADNNIPRPLNTKYNVPSTRYCPIYPNYFENSKYELVDCQHQK
;
A
#
# COMPACT_ATOMS: atom_id res chain seq x y z
N MET A 1 61.70 22.91 -34.49
CA MET A 1 60.67 21.89 -34.82
C MET A 1 59.84 21.63 -33.58
N GLN A 2 58.52 21.70 -33.72
CA GLN A 2 57.48 21.38 -32.73
C GLN A 2 57.77 20.02 -32.08
N ILE A 3 57.45 19.79 -30.80
CA ILE A 3 56.10 19.49 -30.32
C ILE A 3 55.97 19.91 -28.84
N ARG A 4 54.96 20.77 -28.58
CA ARG A 4 54.29 20.92 -27.29
C ARG A 4 53.36 19.72 -27.09
N CYS A 5 53.33 19.13 -25.89
CA CYS A 5 52.13 18.66 -25.21
C CYS A 5 52.55 18.07 -23.85
N LEU A 6 52.37 18.83 -22.77
CA LEU A 6 51.23 18.66 -21.86
C LEU A 6 51.49 17.57 -20.81
N PHE A 7 52.47 17.82 -19.93
CA PHE A 7 52.61 17.14 -18.64
C PHE A 7 51.64 17.80 -17.64
N LEU A 8 50.35 17.48 -17.74
CA LEU A 8 49.35 17.82 -16.73
C LEU A 8 48.04 17.11 -17.10
N LEU A 9 47.89 15.86 -16.69
CA LEU A 9 46.62 15.25 -16.32
C LEU A 9 46.87 13.81 -15.86
N ILE A 10 45.95 13.29 -15.05
CA ILE A 10 45.87 11.92 -14.49
C ILE A 10 46.55 11.77 -13.12
N LEU A 11 46.09 12.58 -12.17
CA LEU A 11 45.75 12.11 -10.82
C LEU A 11 44.24 12.34 -10.60
N LEU A 12 43.43 11.78 -11.50
CA LEU A 12 42.04 11.44 -11.20
C LEU A 12 42.07 9.93 -10.98
N VAL A 13 42.48 9.54 -9.76
CA VAL A 13 42.07 8.25 -9.22
C VAL A 13 40.56 8.34 -9.15
N SER A 14 39.92 7.81 -10.18
CA SER A 14 38.55 7.35 -10.10
C SER A 14 38.47 6.47 -8.87
N ALA A 15 37.92 7.03 -7.79
CA ALA A 15 37.22 6.23 -6.81
C ALA A 15 36.17 5.46 -7.61
N ILE A 16 36.54 4.26 -8.07
CA ILE A 16 35.59 3.25 -8.47
C ILE A 16 34.82 3.00 -7.19
N SER A 17 33.70 3.71 -7.06
CA SER A 17 32.75 3.50 -5.99
C SER A 17 32.35 2.03 -6.08
N CYS A 18 32.89 1.20 -5.20
CA CYS A 18 32.39 -0.15 -4.92
C CYS A 18 31.02 -0.05 -4.24
N SER A 19 30.11 0.76 -4.80
CA SER A 19 28.71 0.71 -4.43
C SER A 19 28.20 -0.64 -4.87
N PRO A 20 27.67 -1.47 -3.96
CA PRO A 20 27.12 -2.77 -4.34
C PRO A 20 26.08 -2.57 -5.44
N ARG A 21 26.21 -3.35 -6.52
CA ARG A 21 25.34 -3.26 -7.69
C ARG A 21 23.90 -3.54 -7.24
N ARG A 22 23.03 -2.57 -7.45
CA ARG A 22 21.59 -2.71 -7.18
C ARG A 22 20.90 -3.22 -8.44
N ARG A 23 19.92 -4.10 -8.27
CA ARG A 23 19.09 -4.60 -9.37
C ARG A 23 17.63 -4.69 -8.93
N GLY A 24 16.74 -4.80 -9.92
CA GLY A 24 15.35 -5.12 -9.69
C GLY A 24 15.16 -6.42 -8.90
N ILE A 25 14.16 -6.42 -8.01
CA ILE A 25 13.73 -7.63 -7.30
C ILE A 25 13.12 -8.64 -8.27
N ARG A 26 13.44 -9.92 -8.08
CA ARG A 26 12.89 -11.05 -8.83
C ARG A 26 11.80 -11.70 -8.00
N VAL A 27 10.60 -11.14 -8.07
CA VAL A 27 9.39 -11.74 -7.51
C VAL A 27 8.79 -12.71 -8.51
N VAL A 28 8.39 -13.88 -8.04
CA VAL A 28 7.73 -14.89 -8.85
C VAL A 28 6.44 -15.32 -8.16
N ALA A 29 5.38 -15.50 -8.95
CA ALA A 29 4.18 -16.19 -8.49
C ALA A 29 4.18 -17.67 -8.91
N VAL A 30 3.88 -18.55 -7.97
CA VAL A 30 3.67 -19.99 -8.18
C VAL A 30 2.22 -20.31 -7.84
N ASN A 31 1.42 -20.74 -8.81
CA ASN A 31 0.02 -21.07 -8.65
C ASN A 31 -0.23 -22.56 -8.92
N LYS A 32 -0.70 -23.28 -7.90
CA LYS A 32 -1.07 -24.71 -7.99
C LYS A 32 -2.40 -24.93 -8.69
N ASP A 33 -3.24 -23.90 -8.77
CA ASP A 33 -4.59 -23.99 -9.34
C ASP A 33 -4.62 -23.60 -10.83
N GLY A 34 -3.44 -23.36 -11.43
CA GLY A 34 -3.29 -23.08 -12.86
C GLY A 34 -3.12 -21.60 -13.21
N LEU A 35 -3.41 -21.25 -14.46
CA LEU A 35 -3.47 -19.86 -14.90
C LEU A 35 -4.77 -19.20 -14.44
N PHE A 36 -4.70 -17.91 -14.13
CA PHE A 36 -5.88 -17.09 -13.96
C PHE A 36 -6.58 -16.82 -15.31
N PRO A 37 -7.85 -16.41 -15.30
CA PRO A 37 -8.48 -15.79 -16.47
C PRO A 37 -7.63 -14.61 -16.98
N ASP A 38 -7.60 -14.40 -18.30
CA ASP A 38 -6.66 -13.51 -18.99
C ASP A 38 -6.47 -12.14 -18.35
N ARG A 39 -7.56 -11.46 -17.96
CA ARG A 39 -7.50 -10.14 -17.31
C ARG A 39 -6.74 -10.19 -15.98
N VAL A 40 -7.05 -11.17 -15.15
CA VAL A 40 -6.42 -11.35 -13.83
C VAL A 40 -4.96 -11.80 -14.01
N GLN A 41 -4.70 -12.71 -14.96
CA GLN A 41 -3.34 -13.15 -15.28
C GLN A 41 -2.46 -12.00 -15.79
N SER A 42 -2.97 -11.17 -16.70
CA SER A 42 -2.26 -10.00 -17.23
C SER A 42 -1.98 -8.97 -16.14
N SER A 43 -2.87 -8.85 -15.16
CA SER A 43 -2.70 -7.96 -14.01
C SER A 43 -1.59 -8.47 -13.07
N LEU A 44 -1.52 -9.79 -12.85
CA LEU A 44 -0.42 -10.41 -12.09
C LEU A 44 0.93 -10.20 -12.80
N GLU A 45 1.00 -10.45 -14.10
CA GLU A 45 2.21 -10.20 -14.91
C GLU A 45 2.66 -8.73 -14.78
N SER A 46 1.73 -7.80 -14.95
CA SER A 46 2.00 -6.37 -14.83
C SER A 46 2.49 -5.99 -13.44
N ALA A 47 1.90 -6.56 -12.38
CA ALA A 47 2.33 -6.33 -11.00
C ALA A 47 3.76 -6.82 -10.77
N LEU A 48 4.10 -8.04 -11.22
CA LEU A 48 5.46 -8.59 -11.10
C LEU A 48 6.49 -7.73 -11.85
N LYS A 49 6.14 -7.26 -13.05
CA LYS A 49 6.97 -6.32 -13.81
C LYS A 49 7.12 -4.97 -13.12
N TRP A 50 6.07 -4.48 -12.48
CA TRP A 50 6.15 -3.26 -11.68
C TRP A 50 7.15 -3.43 -10.53
N PHE A 51 7.11 -4.55 -9.78
CA PHE A 51 8.09 -4.80 -8.70
C PHE A 51 9.53 -4.86 -9.21
N GLU A 52 9.78 -5.55 -10.33
CA GLU A 52 11.12 -5.64 -10.93
C GLU A 52 11.72 -4.25 -11.23
N ASN A 53 10.89 -3.24 -11.51
CA ASN A 53 11.34 -1.88 -11.80
C ASN A 53 11.30 -0.94 -10.59
N ALA A 54 10.31 -1.13 -9.70
CA ALA A 54 10.04 -0.25 -8.57
C ALA A 54 10.88 -0.59 -7.33
N VAL A 55 11.18 -1.87 -7.10
CA VAL A 55 11.87 -2.33 -5.90
C VAL A 55 13.24 -2.89 -6.28
N LEU A 56 14.26 -2.33 -5.67
CA LEU A 56 15.65 -2.69 -5.84
C LEU A 56 16.13 -3.46 -4.61
N VAL A 57 16.97 -4.47 -4.85
CA VAL A 57 17.61 -5.28 -3.82
C VAL A 57 19.11 -5.34 -4.06
N HIS A 58 19.84 -5.64 -2.99
CA HIS A 58 21.23 -6.05 -3.08
C HIS A 58 21.32 -7.53 -3.46
N ASP A 59 22.40 -7.92 -4.12
CA ASP A 59 22.71 -9.33 -4.30
C ASP A 59 22.98 -9.95 -2.92
N SER A 60 22.05 -10.79 -2.45
CA SER A 60 22.17 -11.53 -1.20
C SER A 60 21.85 -13.00 -1.42
N TYR A 61 22.54 -13.86 -0.69
CA TYR A 61 22.23 -15.28 -0.63
C TYR A 61 21.06 -15.49 0.33
N SER A 62 20.07 -16.29 -0.08
CA SER A 62 18.95 -16.69 0.77
C SER A 62 19.24 -18.04 1.41
N ASP A 63 19.01 -18.15 2.71
CA ASP A 63 19.14 -19.42 3.45
C ASP A 63 17.97 -20.39 3.25
N TYR A 64 16.91 -19.96 2.55
CA TYR A 64 15.78 -20.81 2.21
C TYR A 64 16.16 -21.84 1.15
N VAL A 65 15.78 -23.10 1.41
CA VAL A 65 15.87 -24.22 0.46
C VAL A 65 14.47 -24.61 -0.01
N VAL A 66 14.39 -25.25 -1.19
CA VAL A 66 13.11 -25.64 -1.81
C VAL A 66 12.27 -26.55 -0.91
N ASP A 67 12.90 -27.43 -0.12
CA ASP A 67 12.23 -28.35 0.82
C ASP A 67 11.37 -27.63 1.86
N TYR A 68 11.60 -26.33 2.08
CA TYR A 68 10.80 -25.52 3.00
C TYR A 68 9.41 -25.20 2.46
N VAL A 69 9.20 -25.29 1.15
CA VAL A 69 7.88 -25.12 0.54
C VAL A 69 6.92 -26.16 1.10
N GLY A 70 7.28 -27.45 1.01
CA GLY A 70 6.50 -28.58 1.50
C GLY A 70 6.27 -28.59 3.02
N LYS A 71 7.05 -27.81 3.77
CA LYS A 71 6.96 -27.74 5.23
C LYS A 71 6.13 -26.56 5.73
N TYR A 72 6.23 -25.40 5.07
CA TYR A 72 5.74 -24.14 5.61
C TYR A 72 4.64 -23.49 4.79
N VAL A 73 4.50 -23.83 3.50
CA VAL A 73 3.56 -23.13 2.62
C VAL A 73 2.19 -23.83 2.62
N PRO A 74 1.13 -23.18 3.12
CA PRO A 74 -0.20 -23.76 3.14
C PRO A 74 -0.71 -24.13 1.74
N GLY A 75 -1.24 -25.35 1.58
CA GLY A 75 -1.75 -25.86 0.30
C GLY A 75 -0.68 -26.46 -0.61
N TYR A 76 0.59 -26.39 -0.20
CA TYR A 76 1.74 -26.99 -0.87
C TYR A 76 2.47 -27.97 0.04
N GLN A 77 1.83 -28.37 1.16
CA GLN A 77 2.47 -29.22 2.17
C GLN A 77 2.68 -30.65 1.68
N GLU A 78 3.74 -31.28 2.18
CA GLU A 78 4.09 -32.66 1.85
C GLU A 78 2.98 -33.66 2.24
N PRO A 79 2.70 -34.67 1.39
CA PRO A 79 3.26 -34.87 0.07
C PRO A 79 2.49 -34.10 -1.01
N PHE A 80 3.04 -32.99 -1.50
CA PHE A 80 2.52 -32.28 -2.67
C PHE A 80 3.50 -32.44 -3.83
N ALA A 81 3.24 -33.42 -4.69
CA ALA A 81 3.99 -33.69 -5.91
C ALA A 81 3.17 -33.26 -7.14
N GLY A 82 2.83 -31.97 -7.20
CA GLY A 82 1.97 -31.41 -8.23
C GLY A 82 2.70 -30.55 -9.25
N ARG A 83 2.15 -30.53 -10.46
CA ARG A 83 2.49 -29.55 -11.49
C ARG A 83 1.95 -28.18 -11.11
N VAL A 84 2.82 -27.19 -11.08
CA VAL A 84 2.47 -25.80 -10.73
C VAL A 84 2.67 -24.89 -11.92
N THR A 85 1.87 -23.83 -12.00
CA THR A 85 2.05 -22.74 -12.95
C THR A 85 2.91 -21.66 -12.34
N ILE A 86 3.90 -21.19 -13.08
CA ILE A 86 4.88 -20.20 -12.64
C ILE A 86 4.71 -18.98 -13.53
N GLN A 87 4.48 -17.83 -12.92
CA GLN A 87 4.48 -16.53 -13.59
C GLN A 87 5.69 -15.73 -13.13
N THR A 88 6.52 -15.37 -14.10
CA THR A 88 7.59 -14.36 -14.00
C THR A 88 7.14 -13.04 -14.63
N PRO A 89 7.87 -11.93 -14.50
CA PRO A 89 7.51 -10.68 -15.18
C PRO A 89 7.32 -10.76 -16.70
N ASN A 90 7.89 -11.77 -17.36
CA ASN A 90 7.93 -11.85 -18.82
C ASN A 90 7.42 -13.19 -19.39
N LYS A 91 7.08 -14.16 -18.54
CA LYS A 91 6.73 -15.52 -19.00
C LYS A 91 5.91 -16.31 -17.99
N ALA A 92 4.92 -17.02 -18.51
CA ALA A 92 4.22 -18.10 -17.84
C ALA A 92 4.69 -19.47 -18.34
N PHE A 93 4.88 -20.43 -17.45
CA PHE A 93 5.19 -21.82 -17.78
C PHE A 93 4.82 -22.74 -16.61
N SER A 94 4.94 -24.06 -16.76
CA SER A 94 4.63 -25.00 -15.68
C SER A 94 5.75 -26.00 -15.46
N LEU A 95 6.03 -26.30 -14.20
CA LEU A 95 7.04 -27.27 -13.75
C LEU A 95 6.42 -28.19 -12.71
N GLU A 96 7.02 -29.37 -12.51
CA GLU A 96 6.75 -30.17 -11.32
C GLU A 96 7.46 -29.51 -10.14
N ILE A 97 6.77 -29.33 -9.01
CA ILE A 97 7.32 -28.58 -7.87
C ILE A 97 8.57 -29.24 -7.25
N LEU A 98 8.72 -30.55 -7.43
CA LEU A 98 9.87 -31.33 -6.94
C LEU A 98 10.98 -31.49 -7.99
N SER A 99 10.89 -30.83 -9.16
CA SER A 99 11.89 -30.96 -10.22
C SER A 99 13.15 -30.13 -9.96
N ASP A 100 14.27 -30.57 -10.53
CA ASP A 100 15.55 -29.83 -10.45
C ASP A 100 15.45 -28.45 -11.12
N GLU A 101 14.63 -28.32 -12.16
CA GLU A 101 14.33 -27.03 -12.78
C GLU A 101 13.59 -26.10 -11.83
N PHE A 102 12.60 -26.60 -11.07
CA PHE A 102 11.91 -25.79 -10.07
C PHE A 102 12.86 -25.36 -8.96
N LYS A 103 13.73 -26.26 -8.50
CA LYS A 103 14.76 -25.92 -7.50
C LYS A 103 15.72 -24.84 -7.99
N THR A 104 16.24 -24.98 -9.20
CA THR A 104 17.14 -23.98 -9.83
C THR A 104 16.44 -22.62 -9.93
N PHE A 105 15.17 -22.65 -10.35
CA PHE A 105 14.34 -21.47 -10.48
C PHE A 105 14.07 -20.81 -9.11
N PHE A 106 13.73 -21.61 -8.10
CA PHE A 106 13.56 -21.16 -6.73
C PHE A 106 14.83 -20.48 -6.25
N GLU A 107 15.99 -21.10 -6.38
CA GLU A 107 17.29 -20.52 -5.98
C GLU A 107 17.56 -19.16 -6.65
N TYR A 108 17.21 -18.99 -7.93
CA TYR A 108 17.39 -17.74 -8.66
C TYR A 108 16.40 -16.63 -8.28
N SER A 109 15.24 -16.93 -7.72
CA SER A 109 14.28 -15.91 -7.28
C SER A 109 14.71 -15.22 -5.98
N ASP A 110 14.26 -13.97 -5.77
CA ASP A 110 14.46 -13.29 -4.48
C ASP A 110 13.28 -13.59 -3.54
N VAL A 111 12.06 -13.56 -4.10
CA VAL A 111 10.81 -13.87 -3.39
C VAL A 111 9.90 -14.73 -4.28
N VAL A 112 9.32 -15.77 -3.69
CA VAL A 112 8.36 -16.68 -4.31
C VAL A 112 7.04 -16.59 -3.57
N VAL A 113 6.01 -16.12 -4.28
CA VAL A 113 4.65 -15.97 -3.79
C VAL A 113 3.84 -17.19 -4.22
N PHE A 114 3.51 -18.05 -3.27
CA PHE A 114 2.72 -19.24 -3.49
C PHE A 114 1.23 -18.91 -3.42
N ILE A 115 0.59 -18.95 -4.59
CA ILE A 115 -0.79 -18.57 -4.80
C ILE A 115 -1.69 -19.80 -4.68
N ARG A 116 -2.83 -19.64 -4.02
CA ARG A 116 -3.91 -20.63 -4.00
C ARG A 116 -5.30 -19.99 -3.95
N ALA A 117 -6.30 -20.70 -4.44
CA ALA A 117 -7.69 -20.34 -4.21
C ALA A 117 -8.06 -20.54 -2.74
N LYS A 118 -8.80 -19.59 -2.17
CA LYS A 118 -9.45 -19.76 -0.87
C LYS A 118 -10.62 -20.73 -1.01
N SER A 119 -10.71 -21.70 -0.10
CA SER A 119 -11.65 -22.82 -0.22
C SER A 119 -13.12 -22.45 -0.04
N PHE A 120 -13.44 -21.36 0.67
CA PHE A 120 -14.83 -20.93 0.92
C PHE A 120 -14.92 -19.44 1.29
N GLY A 121 -16.13 -18.89 1.23
CA GLY A 121 -16.41 -17.53 1.71
C GLY A 121 -15.88 -16.43 0.80
N CYS A 122 -15.94 -16.60 -0.52
CA CYS A 122 -15.68 -15.51 -1.46
C CYS A 122 -16.84 -14.52 -1.44
N GLY A 123 -16.52 -13.25 -1.16
CA GLY A 123 -17.45 -12.15 -1.30
C GLY A 123 -17.84 -11.87 -2.75
N THR A 124 -18.67 -10.84 -2.92
CA THR A 124 -19.06 -10.34 -4.25
C THR A 124 -17.94 -9.56 -4.93
N GLN A 125 -17.04 -8.97 -4.16
CA GLN A 125 -15.83 -8.30 -4.65
C GLN A 125 -14.62 -9.25 -4.62
N PRO A 126 -13.70 -9.13 -5.57
CA PRO A 126 -12.44 -9.87 -5.52
C PRO A 126 -11.64 -9.50 -4.27
N GLN A 127 -11.08 -10.53 -3.63
CA GLN A 127 -10.26 -10.39 -2.44
C GLN A 127 -9.01 -11.24 -2.60
N ALA A 128 -7.93 -10.79 -1.99
CA ALA A 128 -6.78 -11.62 -1.75
C ALA A 128 -6.26 -11.37 -0.33
N PHE A 129 -5.41 -12.27 0.14
CA PHE A 129 -4.71 -12.15 1.41
C PHE A 129 -3.32 -12.73 1.23
N GLY A 130 -2.31 -11.87 1.28
CA GLY A 130 -0.91 -12.19 1.09
C GLY A 130 -0.07 -11.91 2.31
N GLY A 131 1.07 -12.59 2.40
CA GLY A 131 2.00 -12.38 3.51
C GLY A 131 3.28 -13.17 3.38
N SER A 132 4.31 -12.72 4.10
CA SER A 132 5.58 -13.43 4.23
C SER A 132 5.41 -14.70 5.09
N MET A 133 6.02 -15.81 4.69
CA MET A 133 6.16 -16.98 5.57
C MET A 133 7.26 -16.75 6.59
N ARG A 134 6.98 -17.12 7.85
CA ARG A 134 7.94 -17.04 8.95
C ARG A 134 8.21 -18.39 9.58
N PRO A 135 9.23 -19.11 9.11
CA PRO A 135 9.75 -20.26 9.83
C PRO A 135 10.24 -19.82 11.22
N LYS A 136 9.99 -20.64 12.25
CA LYS A 136 10.48 -20.37 13.63
C LYS A 136 12.01 -20.33 13.76
N SER A 137 12.74 -20.77 12.73
CA SER A 137 14.20 -20.82 12.72
C SER A 137 14.80 -19.41 12.86
N PRO A 138 15.62 -19.12 13.88
CA PRO A 138 16.28 -17.82 14.05
C PRO A 138 17.10 -17.41 12.81
N ARG A 139 17.82 -18.38 12.21
CA ARG A 139 18.59 -18.15 10.97
C ARG A 139 17.71 -17.67 9.82
N LEU A 140 16.53 -18.26 9.64
CA LEU A 140 15.63 -17.88 8.54
C LEU A 140 14.89 -16.57 8.82
N ARG A 141 14.65 -16.24 10.10
CA ARG A 141 14.13 -14.93 10.51
C ARG A 141 15.15 -13.81 10.30
N ALA A 142 16.44 -14.12 10.39
CA ALA A 142 17.53 -13.21 10.04
C ALA A 142 17.88 -13.23 8.53
N SER A 143 16.97 -13.70 7.66
CA SER A 143 17.15 -13.76 6.20
C SER A 143 15.91 -13.21 5.47
N ILE A 144 16.00 -12.76 4.21
CA ILE A 144 14.83 -12.24 3.47
C ILE A 144 13.81 -13.36 3.44
N PRO A 145 12.53 -13.11 3.77
CA PRO A 145 11.48 -14.03 3.40
C PRO A 145 11.41 -14.21 1.90
N LYS A 146 11.99 -15.33 1.50
CA LYS A 146 11.87 -15.87 0.15
C LYS A 146 10.54 -16.56 -0.07
N LEU A 147 9.95 -17.08 1.01
CA LEU A 147 8.66 -17.76 0.97
C LEU A 147 7.56 -16.77 1.34
N ALA A 148 6.58 -16.62 0.46
CA ALA A 148 5.36 -15.88 0.72
C ALA A 148 4.14 -16.69 0.24
N PHE A 149 2.96 -16.34 0.72
CA PHE A 149 1.71 -16.88 0.20
C PHE A 149 0.78 -15.78 -0.25
N MET A 150 -0.17 -16.16 -1.08
CA MET A 150 -1.33 -15.37 -1.41
C MET A 150 -2.53 -16.29 -1.58
N GLU A 151 -3.61 -16.01 -0.87
CA GLU A 151 -4.90 -16.65 -1.08
C GLU A 151 -5.80 -15.72 -1.87
N TYR A 152 -6.37 -16.17 -2.98
CA TYR A 152 -7.31 -15.37 -3.77
C TYR A 152 -8.73 -15.89 -3.68
N CYS A 153 -9.71 -14.99 -3.79
CA CYS A 153 -11.13 -15.32 -3.77
C CYS A 153 -11.91 -14.39 -4.69
N TYR A 154 -12.54 -14.92 -5.73
CA TYR A 154 -13.57 -14.20 -6.48
C TYR A 154 -14.51 -15.19 -7.18
N ASN A 155 -15.80 -14.87 -7.20
CA ASN A 155 -16.82 -15.71 -7.86
C ASN A 155 -16.93 -15.41 -9.37
N ARG A 156 -16.60 -14.17 -9.76
CA ARG A 156 -16.60 -13.70 -11.15
C ARG A 156 -15.51 -12.66 -11.33
N VAL A 157 -14.97 -12.58 -12.55
CA VAL A 157 -14.03 -11.51 -12.91
C VAL A 157 -14.82 -10.20 -12.99
N SER A 158 -14.35 -9.17 -12.28
CA SER A 158 -14.94 -7.84 -12.29
C SER A 158 -14.30 -6.97 -13.36
N ASP A 159 -15.13 -6.24 -14.13
CA ASP A 159 -14.64 -5.39 -15.21
C ASP A 159 -14.09 -4.03 -14.76
N THR A 160 -14.37 -3.64 -13.52
CA THR A 160 -13.96 -2.34 -12.97
C THR A 160 -12.92 -2.46 -11.86
N PHE A 161 -12.79 -3.65 -11.27
CA PHE A 161 -11.83 -3.87 -10.18
C PHE A 161 -10.38 -3.87 -10.69
N SER A 162 -9.49 -3.21 -9.93
CA SER A 162 -8.06 -3.14 -10.20
C SER A 162 -7.34 -4.36 -9.62
N TYR A 163 -7.30 -5.46 -10.37
CA TYR A 163 -6.51 -6.64 -9.99
C TYR A 163 -5.01 -6.34 -9.93
N PHE A 164 -4.54 -5.38 -10.73
CA PHE A 164 -3.16 -4.92 -10.69
C PHE A 164 -2.80 -4.35 -9.31
N ASP A 165 -3.65 -3.47 -8.77
CA ASP A 165 -3.43 -2.92 -7.42
C ASP A 165 -3.58 -3.99 -6.35
N LEU A 166 -4.54 -4.91 -6.49
CA LEU A 166 -4.67 -6.04 -5.56
C LEU A 166 -3.40 -6.87 -5.47
N PHE A 167 -2.83 -7.27 -6.62
CA PHE A 167 -1.58 -8.03 -6.60
C PHE A 167 -0.43 -7.20 -6.03
N ARG A 168 -0.34 -5.90 -6.34
CA ARG A 168 0.71 -5.05 -5.75
C ARG A 168 0.57 -4.94 -4.24
N HIS A 169 -0.64 -4.71 -3.73
CA HIS A 169 -0.94 -4.63 -2.31
C HIS A 169 -0.50 -5.90 -1.56
N GLU A 170 -0.97 -7.08 -2.02
CA GLU A 170 -0.65 -8.34 -1.34
C GLU A 170 0.82 -8.77 -1.49
N ILE A 171 1.47 -8.41 -2.61
CA ILE A 171 2.90 -8.64 -2.76
C ILE A 171 3.68 -7.70 -1.83
N LEU A 172 3.25 -6.47 -1.58
CA LEU A 172 3.90 -5.60 -0.57
C LEU A 172 3.82 -6.23 0.83
N HIS A 173 2.70 -6.84 1.23
CA HIS A 173 2.62 -7.67 2.44
C HIS A 173 3.48 -8.92 2.39
N SER A 174 3.69 -9.50 1.21
CA SER A 174 4.62 -10.62 0.99
C SER A 174 6.08 -10.19 1.16
N LEU A 175 6.40 -8.96 0.76
CA LEU A 175 7.64 -8.24 1.10
C LEU A 175 7.60 -7.65 2.51
N GLY A 176 6.60 -8.06 3.31
CA GLY A 176 6.36 -7.79 4.73
C GLY A 176 6.20 -6.33 5.14
N TYR A 177 5.73 -5.50 4.22
CA TYR A 177 5.06 -4.26 4.58
C TYR A 177 3.96 -4.52 5.62
N GLY A 178 4.01 -3.85 6.77
CA GLY A 178 3.02 -4.01 7.84
C GLY A 178 3.00 -5.39 8.52
N VAL A 179 3.92 -6.29 8.13
CA VAL A 179 4.03 -7.64 8.70
C VAL A 179 5.39 -7.82 9.37
N PHE A 180 6.49 -7.21 8.85
CA PHE A 180 7.87 -7.44 9.30
C PHE A 180 8.16 -7.04 10.75
N GLU A 181 8.68 -8.02 11.49
CA GLU A 181 9.28 -7.88 12.81
C GLU A 181 10.81 -7.91 12.65
N PRO A 182 11.51 -6.77 12.72
CA PRO A 182 12.94 -6.80 13.02
C PRO A 182 13.07 -7.21 14.49
N GLU A 183 13.71 -8.37 14.72
CA GLU A 183 14.12 -8.93 16.02
C GLU A 183 13.59 -8.21 17.29
N ASP A 184 12.63 -8.81 17.98
CA ASP A 184 12.13 -8.43 19.32
C ASP A 184 11.52 -7.03 19.51
N SER A 185 11.35 -6.23 18.46
CA SER A 185 10.25 -5.25 18.44
C SER A 185 9.27 -5.72 17.39
N ALA A 186 8.04 -6.00 17.78
CA ALA A 186 6.97 -5.97 16.78
C ALA A 186 7.08 -4.64 16.02
N MET A 187 6.43 -4.54 14.85
CA MET A 187 5.71 -3.28 14.67
C MET A 187 4.66 -3.23 15.78
N THR A 188 5.10 -2.96 17.03
CA THR A 188 4.25 -2.72 18.17
C THR A 188 3.48 -1.51 17.71
N VAL A 189 2.24 -1.75 17.35
CA VAL A 189 1.32 -0.68 17.05
C VAL A 189 1.26 0.13 18.32
N THR A 190 1.85 1.32 18.29
CA THR A 190 1.73 2.22 19.41
C THR A 190 0.36 2.86 19.31
N GLU A 191 -0.45 2.70 20.34
CA GLU A 191 -1.73 3.39 20.44
C GLU A 191 -1.60 4.72 21.16
N GLU A 192 -2.43 5.68 20.77
CA GLU A 192 -2.59 6.94 21.45
C GLU A 192 -4.08 7.26 21.59
N LYS A 193 -4.48 7.65 22.81
CA LYS A 193 -5.81 8.18 23.07
C LYS A 193 -5.79 9.70 22.95
N TYR A 194 -6.77 10.26 22.25
CA TYR A 194 -6.91 11.70 22.07
C TYR A 194 -8.39 12.11 22.11
N GLN A 195 -8.64 13.41 22.30
CA GLN A 195 -10.01 13.94 22.26
C GLN A 195 -10.42 14.20 20.81
N TRP A 196 -11.63 13.78 20.48
CA TRP A 196 -12.25 13.98 19.18
C TRP A 196 -13.50 14.82 19.33
N LYS A 197 -13.51 16.00 18.71
CA LYS A 197 -14.69 16.87 18.65
C LYS A 197 -15.65 16.40 17.57
N ASN A 198 -16.90 16.11 17.94
CA ASN A 198 -17.99 15.70 17.06
C ASN A 198 -18.72 16.90 16.43
N GLU A 199 -19.57 16.63 15.43
CA GLU A 199 -20.39 17.67 14.75
C GLU A 199 -21.27 18.46 15.73
N ASP A 200 -21.85 17.77 16.71
CA ASP A 200 -22.77 18.34 17.68
C ASP A 200 -22.06 19.08 18.82
N GLY A 201 -20.74 19.25 18.73
CA GLY A 201 -19.90 19.92 19.71
C GLY A 201 -19.55 19.07 20.93
N THR A 202 -20.02 17.81 21.00
CA THR A 202 -19.59 16.88 22.04
C THR A 202 -18.17 16.37 21.78
N GLU A 203 -17.50 15.91 22.83
CA GLU A 203 -16.18 15.29 22.74
C GLU A 203 -16.26 13.78 23.01
N SER A 204 -15.45 13.01 22.30
CA SER A 204 -15.30 11.56 22.47
C SER A 204 -13.83 11.19 22.59
N THR A 205 -13.53 10.18 23.38
CA THR A 205 -12.17 9.63 23.42
C THR A 205 -11.97 8.72 22.21
N ALA A 206 -11.07 9.12 21.32
CA ALA A 206 -10.65 8.37 20.16
C ALA A 206 -9.33 7.63 20.42
N THR A 207 -9.07 6.57 19.66
CA THR A 207 -7.79 5.86 19.62
C THR A 207 -7.21 5.92 18.22
N ARG A 208 -5.94 6.28 18.09
CA ARG A 208 -5.17 6.12 16.85
C ARG A 208 -3.98 5.21 17.05
N TYR A 209 -3.50 4.64 15.96
CA TYR A 209 -2.50 3.59 15.91
C TYR A 209 -1.38 4.02 14.99
N PHE A 210 -0.14 3.66 15.29
CA PHE A 210 1.00 4.03 14.46
C PHE A 210 1.88 2.84 14.12
N PHE A 211 2.41 2.85 12.91
CA PHE A 211 3.49 1.97 12.52
C PHE A 211 4.77 2.27 13.32
N ASN A 212 5.48 1.24 13.75
CA ASN A 212 6.87 1.35 14.21
C ASN A 212 7.77 1.59 12.98
N THR A 213 7.91 2.85 12.57
CA THR A 213 8.62 3.26 11.35
C THR A 213 9.76 4.22 11.67
N SER A 214 10.75 4.32 10.78
CA SER A 214 11.84 5.28 10.96
C SER A 214 11.37 6.71 10.76
N GLN A 215 12.22 7.62 11.24
CA GLN A 215 12.09 9.06 11.00
C GLN A 215 11.94 9.41 9.51
N VAL A 216 12.45 8.58 8.58
CA VAL A 216 12.32 8.81 7.14
C VAL A 216 10.85 8.74 6.72
N ALA A 217 10.12 7.71 7.11
CA ALA A 217 8.69 7.58 6.78
C ALA A 217 7.85 8.69 7.43
N LEU A 218 8.18 9.05 8.67
CA LEU A 218 7.54 10.19 9.34
C LEU A 218 7.82 11.52 8.60
N ASN A 219 9.05 11.72 8.10
CA ASN A 219 9.39 12.90 7.31
C ASN A 219 8.60 12.96 5.99
N GLU A 220 8.37 11.82 5.33
CA GLU A 220 7.51 11.77 4.14
C GLU A 220 6.07 12.21 4.47
N VAL A 221 5.52 11.77 5.61
CA VAL A 221 4.20 12.25 6.07
C VAL A 221 4.23 13.75 6.36
N LYS A 222 5.22 14.25 7.12
CA LYS A 222 5.37 15.68 7.42
C LYS A 222 5.41 16.52 6.14
N ASN A 223 6.20 16.10 5.16
CA ASN A 223 6.37 16.79 3.88
C ASN A 223 5.08 16.74 3.05
N TYR A 224 4.45 15.57 2.94
CA TYR A 224 3.25 15.38 2.11
C TYR A 224 2.06 16.20 2.62
N PHE A 225 1.82 16.19 3.93
CA PHE A 225 0.74 16.95 4.54
C PHE A 225 1.11 18.42 4.82
N GLY A 226 2.39 18.80 4.77
CA GLY A 226 2.84 20.13 5.19
C GLY A 226 2.68 20.36 6.70
N CYS A 227 3.01 19.35 7.50
CA CYS A 227 2.93 19.42 8.96
C CYS A 227 4.31 19.20 9.61
N ASP A 228 4.97 20.28 10.02
CA ASP A 228 6.24 20.21 10.75
C ASP A 228 6.06 20.26 12.27
N SER A 229 5.16 19.43 12.80
CA SER A 229 4.90 19.35 14.24
C SER A 229 5.69 18.24 14.90
N ASP A 230 6.33 18.55 16.02
CA ASP A 230 6.96 17.56 16.91
C ASP A 230 5.93 16.70 17.67
N ASN A 231 4.65 17.07 17.59
CA ASN A 231 3.56 16.29 18.19
C ASN A 231 3.14 15.09 17.33
N LEU A 232 3.56 15.01 16.06
CA LEU A 232 3.31 13.82 15.24
C LEU A 232 4.14 12.64 15.76
N LYS A 233 3.45 11.60 16.24
CA LYS A 233 4.06 10.44 16.89
C LYS A 233 4.59 9.38 15.90
N GLY A 234 4.06 9.35 14.68
CA GLY A 234 4.45 8.38 13.68
C GLY A 234 3.54 8.44 12.45
N VAL A 235 3.64 7.42 11.60
CA VAL A 235 2.73 7.23 10.46
C VAL A 235 1.50 6.46 10.94
N GLU A 236 0.31 7.05 10.82
CA GLU A 236 -0.93 6.44 11.32
C GLU A 236 -1.28 5.17 10.53
N SER A 237 -1.56 4.08 11.25
CA SER A 237 -1.92 2.77 10.71
C SER A 237 -3.37 2.42 11.03
N ASP A 238 -3.85 1.31 10.48
CA ASP A 238 -4.99 0.62 11.06
C ASP A 238 -4.66 0.03 12.43
N GLY A 239 -5.68 -0.47 13.14
CA GLY A 239 -5.50 -1.08 14.47
C GLY A 239 -4.63 -2.34 14.48
N GLY A 240 -4.46 -2.98 13.31
CA GLY A 240 -3.58 -4.14 13.15
C GLY A 240 -2.12 -3.78 12.84
N GLY A 241 -1.83 -2.52 12.49
CA GLY A 241 -0.49 -2.12 12.04
C GLY A 241 -0.09 -2.73 10.70
N MET A 242 -1.07 -3.17 9.90
CA MET A 242 -0.82 -3.81 8.61
C MET A 242 -0.99 -2.81 7.46
N HIS A 243 -1.95 -1.89 7.60
CA HIS A 243 -2.31 -0.93 6.57
C HIS A 243 -2.09 0.50 7.04
N LEU A 244 -1.90 1.41 6.09
CA LEU A 244 -2.09 2.83 6.34
C LEU A 244 -3.53 3.10 6.76
N ASN A 245 -3.73 4.04 7.66
CA ASN A 245 -5.07 4.42 8.09
C ASN A 245 -5.91 4.96 6.91
N GLU A 246 -7.00 4.27 6.56
CA GLU A 246 -7.83 4.63 5.40
C GLU A 246 -8.39 6.05 5.50
N TYR A 247 -8.77 6.50 6.70
CA TYR A 247 -9.29 7.85 6.87
C TYR A 247 -8.25 8.92 6.51
N ILE A 248 -6.98 8.72 6.91
CA ILE A 248 -5.88 9.67 6.68
C ILE A 248 -5.29 9.56 5.27
N PHE A 249 -5.26 8.37 4.66
CA PHE A 249 -4.53 8.10 3.41
C PHE A 249 -5.41 7.64 2.23
N GLN A 250 -6.69 7.30 2.44
CA GLN A 250 -7.68 6.96 1.41
C GLN A 250 -7.16 6.03 0.31
N ASN A 251 -7.05 6.51 -0.93
CA ASN A 251 -6.66 5.70 -2.10
C ASN A 251 -5.13 5.56 -2.26
N GLU A 252 -4.39 5.59 -1.16
CA GLU A 252 -3.02 5.09 -1.11
C GLU A 252 -3.04 3.55 -1.24
N LEU A 253 -2.08 2.97 -1.97
CA LEU A 253 -2.06 1.54 -2.28
C LEU A 253 -2.11 0.63 -1.05
N MET A 254 -1.56 1.05 0.09
CA MET A 254 -1.47 0.25 1.32
C MET A 254 -2.53 0.60 2.37
N THR A 255 -3.65 1.22 1.99
CA THR A 255 -4.87 1.26 2.82
C THR A 255 -5.66 -0.05 2.65
N PRO A 256 -6.55 -0.41 3.61
CA PRO A 256 -7.25 -1.70 3.58
C PRO A 256 -8.29 -1.84 2.44
N THR A 257 -8.70 -0.72 1.83
CA THR A 257 -9.75 -0.70 0.80
C THR A 257 -9.18 -0.16 -0.51
N LEU A 258 -9.17 -0.99 -1.55
CA LEU A 258 -8.71 -0.57 -2.87
C LEU A 258 -9.81 0.19 -3.62
N ALA A 259 -9.50 1.43 -4.01
CA ALA A 259 -10.30 2.20 -4.95
C ALA A 259 -10.11 1.69 -6.40
N GLU A 260 -10.84 2.27 -7.37
CA GLU A 260 -10.61 1.98 -8.79
C GLU A 260 -9.17 2.28 -9.23
N LYS A 261 -8.53 3.24 -8.56
CA LYS A 261 -7.11 3.58 -8.76
C LYS A 261 -6.48 3.94 -7.42
N ASN A 262 -5.42 3.21 -7.08
CA ASN A 262 -4.62 3.46 -5.89
C ASN A 262 -3.22 3.91 -6.29
N TYR A 263 -2.53 4.58 -5.37
CA TYR A 263 -1.22 5.15 -5.61
C TYR A 263 -0.20 4.62 -4.62
N PHE A 264 0.90 4.06 -5.14
CA PHE A 264 2.07 3.79 -4.31
C PHE A 264 2.84 5.10 -4.05
N SER A 265 2.68 5.66 -2.86
CA SER A 265 3.24 6.95 -2.47
C SER A 265 4.68 6.84 -1.95
N TYR A 266 5.33 8.00 -1.79
CA TYR A 266 6.64 8.05 -1.13
C TYR A 266 6.60 7.61 0.34
N ILE A 267 5.44 7.70 1.00
CA ILE A 267 5.20 7.25 2.38
C ILE A 267 5.32 5.73 2.44
N SER A 268 4.53 5.00 1.63
CA SER A 268 4.61 3.54 1.55
C SER A 268 5.99 3.05 1.09
N ALA A 269 6.61 3.77 0.15
CA ALA A 269 7.98 3.48 -0.25
C ALA A 269 8.98 3.63 0.91
N ALA A 270 8.86 4.67 1.75
CA ALA A 270 9.70 4.85 2.93
C ALA A 270 9.45 3.80 4.02
N ILE A 271 8.21 3.33 4.17
CA ILE A 271 7.88 2.23 5.08
C ILE A 271 8.51 0.91 4.59
N LEU A 272 8.40 0.60 3.30
CA LEU A 272 9.05 -0.58 2.71
C LEU A 272 10.58 -0.52 2.85
N GLU A 273 11.16 0.65 2.60
CA GLU A 273 12.58 0.93 2.79
C GLU A 273 13.02 0.83 4.26
N ASN A 274 12.08 0.86 5.21
CA ASN A 274 12.37 0.70 6.62
C ASN A 274 12.45 -0.77 7.07
N ILE A 275 12.46 -1.72 6.14
CA ILE A 275 12.61 -3.14 6.46
C ILE A 275 14.11 -3.48 6.46
N TYR A 276 14.60 -3.87 7.63
CA TYR A 276 16.00 -4.21 7.87
C TYR A 276 16.16 -5.67 8.29
N THR A 277 17.36 -6.19 8.07
CA THR A 277 17.81 -7.40 8.76
C THR A 277 19.23 -7.25 9.26
N GLY A 278 19.37 -7.39 10.57
CA GLY A 278 20.49 -6.79 11.29
C GLY A 278 20.58 -5.30 10.94
N ASN A 279 21.73 -4.88 10.42
CA ASN A 279 22.01 -3.48 10.08
C ASN A 279 21.82 -3.16 8.59
N ALA A 280 21.36 -4.11 7.77
CA ALA A 280 21.23 -3.94 6.33
C ALA A 280 19.79 -3.62 5.93
N GLN A 281 19.60 -2.50 5.22
CA GLN A 281 18.34 -2.18 4.54
C GLN A 281 18.11 -3.19 3.42
N TRP A 282 16.92 -3.75 3.33
CA TRP A 282 16.67 -4.78 2.33
C TRP A 282 16.19 -4.29 1.00
N TYR A 283 15.14 -3.47 1.06
CA TYR A 283 14.47 -2.95 -0.10
C TYR A 283 14.86 -1.50 -0.26
N MET A 284 15.10 -1.12 -1.50
CA MET A 284 15.23 0.27 -1.90
C MET A 284 14.23 0.53 -2.99
N VAL A 285 13.52 1.64 -2.92
CA VAL A 285 12.54 1.97 -3.96
C VAL A 285 13.21 2.83 -5.02
N ASN A 286 12.99 2.48 -6.27
CA ASN A 286 13.41 3.27 -7.42
C ASN A 286 12.51 4.51 -7.52
N ARG A 287 12.88 5.56 -6.78
CA ARG A 287 12.13 6.83 -6.70
C ARG A 287 11.91 7.48 -8.08
N THR A 288 12.82 7.27 -9.04
CA THR A 288 12.64 7.75 -10.42
C THR A 288 11.51 7.03 -11.14
N PHE A 289 11.41 5.71 -10.95
CA PHE A 289 10.35 4.91 -11.57
C PHE A 289 8.98 5.17 -10.95
N ILE A 290 8.89 5.21 -9.61
CA ILE A 290 7.61 5.42 -8.92
C ILE A 290 7.18 6.89 -8.91
N GLY A 291 8.08 7.85 -9.16
CA GLY A 291 7.83 9.28 -9.02
C GLY A 291 6.55 9.78 -9.69
N PRO A 292 6.29 9.45 -10.97
CA PRO A 292 5.05 9.86 -11.64
C PRO A 292 3.77 9.34 -10.96
N GLU A 293 3.81 8.14 -10.37
CA GLU A 293 2.67 7.59 -9.61
C GLU A 293 2.54 8.27 -8.24
N ALA A 294 3.65 8.36 -7.49
CA ALA A 294 3.69 8.96 -6.16
C ALA A 294 3.30 10.46 -6.18
N ASP A 295 3.73 11.21 -7.20
CA ASP A 295 3.42 12.64 -7.34
C ASP A 295 1.96 12.90 -7.72
N ALA A 296 1.31 11.91 -8.35
CA ALA A 296 -0.10 11.98 -8.73
C ALA A 296 -1.06 11.70 -7.57
N TYR A 297 -0.56 11.14 -6.46
CA TYR A 297 -1.31 11.01 -5.22
C TYR A 297 -1.53 12.40 -4.58
N ASN A 298 -2.80 12.76 -4.41
CA ASN A 298 -3.20 14.12 -4.01
C ASN A 298 -4.16 14.19 -2.83
N PHE A 299 -4.69 13.07 -2.34
CA PHE A 299 -5.57 13.08 -1.18
C PHE A 299 -4.85 13.62 0.06
N GLY A 300 -5.41 14.62 0.74
CA GLY A 300 -4.81 15.14 1.96
C GLY A 300 -3.55 16.00 1.78
N LYS A 301 -3.05 16.14 0.55
CA LYS A 301 -1.78 16.86 0.28
C LYS A 301 -1.87 18.30 0.76
N GLY A 302 -0.93 18.70 1.61
CA GLY A 302 -0.89 20.05 2.18
C GLY A 302 -2.04 20.38 3.16
N PHE A 303 -2.75 19.40 3.71
CA PHE A 303 -3.84 19.68 4.65
C PHE A 303 -3.35 20.28 5.98
N GLY A 304 -2.10 20.06 6.36
CA GLY A 304 -1.47 20.62 7.54
C GLY A 304 -1.72 19.80 8.81
N CYS A 305 -1.18 20.27 9.93
CA CYS A 305 -1.19 19.53 11.19
C CYS A 305 -2.57 19.31 11.79
N SER A 306 -3.51 20.24 11.59
CA SER A 306 -4.87 20.10 12.13
C SER A 306 -5.60 18.88 11.56
N TRP A 307 -5.28 18.47 10.32
CA TRP A 307 -5.82 17.24 9.75
C TRP A 307 -5.30 15.98 10.43
N LEU A 308 -4.01 15.95 10.76
CA LEU A 308 -3.35 14.78 11.35
C LEU A 308 -3.53 14.68 12.87
N LEU A 309 -3.81 15.81 13.54
CA LEU A 309 -3.81 15.89 15.01
C LEU A 309 -5.20 16.06 15.62
N ASN A 310 -6.17 16.59 14.87
CA ASN A 310 -7.48 16.99 15.41
C ASN A 310 -8.61 16.26 14.68
N SER A 311 -9.86 16.46 15.12
CA SER A 311 -11.00 15.96 14.37
C SER A 311 -11.19 16.69 13.03
N CYS A 312 -11.88 16.07 12.07
CA CYS A 312 -12.26 16.78 10.84
C CYS A 312 -13.07 18.04 11.10
N TYR A 313 -13.84 18.07 12.18
CA TYR A 313 -14.65 19.25 12.52
C TYR A 313 -13.75 20.42 12.91
N GLU A 314 -12.76 20.19 13.75
CA GLU A 314 -11.76 21.20 14.12
C GLU A 314 -10.92 21.63 12.90
N PHE A 315 -10.52 20.66 12.08
CA PHE A 315 -9.82 20.92 10.82
C PHE A 315 -10.63 21.84 9.89
N LEU A 316 -11.94 21.59 9.74
CA LEU A 316 -12.83 22.38 8.89
C LEU A 316 -13.20 23.73 9.51
N GLU A 317 -13.39 23.81 10.83
CA GLU A 317 -13.63 25.07 11.55
C GLU A 317 -12.47 26.05 11.39
N GLY A 318 -11.22 25.57 11.51
CA GLY A 318 -10.04 26.41 11.30
C GLY A 318 -10.03 27.07 9.91
N ARG A 319 -10.44 26.33 8.87
CA ARG A 319 -10.49 26.83 7.49
C ARG A 319 -11.60 27.83 7.22
N LYS A 320 -12.71 27.79 7.97
CA LYS A 320 -13.78 28.80 7.89
C LYS A 320 -13.25 30.19 8.27
N ASN A 321 -12.42 30.24 9.32
CA ASN A 321 -11.89 31.50 9.84
C ASN A 321 -10.86 32.14 8.89
N ASP A 322 -10.17 31.32 8.09
CA ASP A 322 -9.10 31.77 7.18
C ASP A 322 -9.59 32.10 5.76
N ASN A 323 -10.91 32.08 5.49
CA ASN A 323 -11.49 32.17 4.13
C ASN A 323 -10.88 31.16 3.12
N VAL A 324 -10.41 30.02 3.61
CA VAL A 324 -9.85 28.96 2.78
C VAL A 324 -10.98 28.01 2.36
N PRO A 325 -11.21 27.78 1.05
CA PRO A 325 -12.21 26.84 0.59
C PRO A 325 -12.02 25.45 1.22
N ARG A 326 -13.13 24.75 1.50
CA ARG A 326 -13.05 23.35 1.94
C ARG A 326 -12.37 22.52 0.85
N PRO A 327 -11.31 21.76 1.18
CA PRO A 327 -10.68 20.91 0.19
C PRO A 327 -11.58 19.73 -0.15
N ALA A 328 -11.51 19.23 -1.38
CA ALA A 328 -12.07 17.92 -1.69
C ALA A 328 -11.36 16.85 -0.83
N PRO A 329 -12.07 15.81 -0.34
CA PRO A 329 -13.44 15.41 -0.65
C PRO A 329 -14.50 15.91 0.36
N PHE A 330 -14.22 16.99 1.10
CA PHE A 330 -15.19 17.47 2.07
C PHE A 330 -16.37 18.15 1.40
N CYS A 331 -17.56 17.90 1.95
CA CYS A 331 -18.78 18.54 1.53
C CYS A 331 -18.74 20.03 1.82
N LEU A 332 -19.19 20.83 0.86
CA LEU A 332 -19.52 22.23 1.09
C LEU A 332 -20.76 22.31 1.98
N GLU A 333 -20.77 23.26 2.92
CA GLU A 333 -21.96 23.55 3.73
C GLU A 333 -23.09 24.20 2.90
N ASP A 334 -22.79 24.57 1.66
CA ASP A 334 -23.66 25.34 0.80
C ASP A 334 -24.60 24.43 0.00
N SER A 335 -25.87 24.82 -0.07
CA SER A 335 -27.00 24.19 -0.77
C SER A 335 -26.80 23.76 -2.25
N VAL A 336 -25.61 23.98 -2.82
CA VAL A 336 -25.28 23.61 -4.19
C VAL A 336 -24.78 22.17 -4.22
N GLN A 337 -25.66 21.27 -4.64
CA GLN A 337 -25.30 19.87 -4.89
C GLN A 337 -24.16 19.83 -5.91
N LYS A 338 -23.05 19.18 -5.54
CA LYS A 338 -21.96 18.86 -6.47
C LYS A 338 -22.27 17.56 -7.22
N CYS A 339 -21.72 17.42 -8.41
CA CYS A 339 -21.82 16.24 -9.24
C CYS A 339 -20.46 15.97 -9.90
N PHE A 340 -20.12 14.70 -10.11
CA PHE A 340 -19.08 14.33 -11.08
C PHE A 340 -19.67 14.31 -12.48
N LYS A 341 -19.03 15.02 -13.41
CA LYS A 341 -19.43 15.03 -14.82
C LYS A 341 -18.76 13.88 -15.57
N LYS A 342 -19.50 12.80 -15.79
CA LYS A 342 -19.03 11.62 -16.53
C LYS A 342 -19.10 11.84 -18.05
N SER A 343 -20.11 12.56 -18.51
CA SER A 343 -20.25 13.04 -19.90
C SER A 343 -21.06 14.33 -19.92
N GLU A 344 -21.29 14.93 -21.09
CA GLU A 344 -22.10 16.16 -21.21
C GLU A 344 -23.51 16.03 -20.62
N ASN A 345 -24.09 14.82 -20.61
CA ASN A 345 -25.46 14.56 -20.15
C ASN A 345 -25.52 13.58 -18.96
N GLU A 346 -24.38 13.15 -18.42
CA GLU A 346 -24.33 12.20 -17.32
C GLU A 346 -23.60 12.81 -16.12
N LEU A 347 -24.38 13.10 -15.08
CA LEU A 347 -23.91 13.61 -13.80
C LEU A 347 -24.07 12.52 -12.74
N ILE A 348 -23.04 12.33 -11.92
CA ILE A 348 -23.05 11.45 -10.75
C ILE A 348 -23.13 12.35 -9.53
N ALA A 349 -24.31 12.48 -8.94
CA ALA A 349 -24.54 13.31 -7.78
C ALA A 349 -23.84 12.77 -6.52
N PHE A 350 -23.42 13.67 -5.64
CA PHE A 350 -23.03 13.28 -4.28
C PHE A 350 -24.21 13.33 -3.32
N SER A 351 -24.13 12.49 -2.28
CA SER A 351 -24.83 12.71 -1.01
C SER A 351 -23.80 12.67 0.12
N CYS A 352 -23.80 13.73 0.94
CA CYS A 352 -23.08 13.75 2.21
C CYS A 352 -23.90 13.08 3.33
N GLU A 353 -25.21 12.93 3.09
CA GLU A 353 -26.12 12.25 3.99
C GLU A 353 -26.17 10.77 3.59
N LEU A 354 -25.17 10.01 4.02
CA LEU A 354 -25.24 8.55 4.00
C LEU A 354 -25.42 8.03 5.43
N ARG A 355 -26.24 6.99 5.55
CA ARG A 355 -26.56 6.33 6.82
C ARG A 355 -25.98 4.93 6.82
N ASP A 356 -25.00 4.73 7.68
CA ASP A 356 -24.44 3.45 8.05
C ASP A 356 -24.39 3.33 9.59
N SER A 357 -24.30 2.12 10.12
CA SER A 357 -24.34 1.87 11.57
C SER A 357 -23.02 1.28 12.04
N GLY A 358 -22.46 1.80 13.12
CA GLY A 358 -21.24 1.24 13.73
C GLY A 358 -20.58 2.23 14.67
N ALA A 359 -19.39 1.87 15.17
CA ALA A 359 -18.40 2.81 15.67
C ALA A 359 -17.35 3.03 14.57
N ALA A 360 -16.66 4.17 14.56
CA ALA A 360 -15.59 4.40 13.59
C ALA A 360 -14.32 3.59 13.95
N ASP A 361 -13.37 3.54 13.03
CA ASP A 361 -12.09 2.84 13.18
C ASP A 361 -11.27 3.30 14.40
N ASN A 362 -11.44 4.57 14.80
CA ASN A 362 -10.80 5.16 15.98
C ASN A 362 -11.63 5.03 17.27
N ASN A 363 -12.59 4.10 17.33
CA ASN A 363 -13.48 3.83 18.46
C ASN A 363 -14.43 4.96 18.89
N ILE A 364 -14.56 6.05 18.13
CA ILE A 364 -15.57 7.06 18.46
C ILE A 364 -16.98 6.51 18.21
N PRO A 365 -17.90 6.67 19.17
CA PRO A 365 -19.29 6.28 18.98
C PRO A 365 -19.97 7.20 17.97
N ARG A 366 -21.11 6.75 17.45
CA ARG A 366 -21.98 7.60 16.63
C ARG A 366 -22.47 8.81 17.47
N PRO A 367 -22.25 10.06 17.02
CA PRO A 367 -22.84 11.23 17.68
C PRO A 367 -24.38 11.19 17.62
N LEU A 368 -25.04 11.69 18.67
CA LEU A 368 -26.51 11.61 18.76
C LEU A 368 -27.22 12.49 17.73
N ASN A 369 -26.63 13.65 17.40
CA ASN A 369 -27.23 14.66 16.54
C ASN A 369 -26.39 14.96 15.29
N THR A 370 -25.74 13.95 14.69
CA THR A 370 -24.96 14.10 13.44
C THR A 370 -25.82 13.95 12.19
N LYS A 371 -25.55 14.77 11.17
CA LYS A 371 -26.05 14.58 9.80
C LYS A 371 -25.23 13.55 9.04
N TYR A 372 -23.97 13.39 9.43
CA TYR A 372 -23.00 12.50 8.79
C TYR A 372 -22.90 11.20 9.59
N ASN A 373 -23.42 10.12 9.02
CA ASN A 373 -23.55 8.84 9.70
C ASN A 373 -22.77 7.75 8.98
N VAL A 374 -21.50 8.00 8.69
CA VAL A 374 -20.60 7.06 7.99
C VAL A 374 -19.37 6.77 8.86
N PRO A 375 -19.30 5.61 9.53
CA PRO A 375 -18.19 5.27 10.43
C PRO A 375 -16.82 5.26 9.76
N SER A 376 -16.70 4.80 8.51
CA SER A 376 -15.42 4.78 7.77
C SER A 376 -14.82 6.17 7.52
N THR A 377 -15.65 7.21 7.58
CA THR A 377 -15.21 8.61 7.47
C THR A 377 -15.04 9.27 8.84
N ARG A 378 -15.09 8.52 9.94
CA ARG A 378 -15.13 9.06 11.32
C ARG A 378 -16.26 10.09 11.51
N TYR A 379 -17.40 9.83 10.87
CA TYR A 379 -18.56 10.73 10.83
C TYR A 379 -18.24 12.12 10.27
N CYS A 380 -17.24 12.25 9.40
CA CYS A 380 -16.89 13.51 8.77
C CYS A 380 -17.78 13.78 7.55
N PRO A 381 -17.91 15.05 7.14
CA PRO A 381 -18.62 15.43 5.92
C PRO A 381 -17.78 15.10 4.68
N ILE A 382 -17.48 13.83 4.43
CA ILE A 382 -16.68 13.35 3.29
C ILE A 382 -17.62 12.71 2.28
N TYR A 383 -17.44 13.01 1.00
CA TYR A 383 -18.13 12.35 -0.10
C TYR A 383 -17.74 10.86 -0.19
N PRO A 384 -18.63 9.91 0.13
CA PRO A 384 -18.22 8.51 0.30
C PRO A 384 -17.81 7.82 -1.00
N ASN A 385 -18.35 8.28 -2.14
CA ASN A 385 -18.01 7.79 -3.48
C ASN A 385 -16.99 8.67 -4.22
N TYR A 386 -16.32 9.60 -3.51
CA TYR A 386 -15.39 10.55 -4.13
C TYR A 386 -14.31 9.83 -4.94
N PHE A 387 -13.64 8.84 -4.36
CA PHE A 387 -12.47 8.22 -4.97
C PHE A 387 -12.83 7.34 -6.17
N GLU A 388 -13.95 6.63 -6.11
CA GLU A 388 -14.50 5.85 -7.24
C GLU A 388 -14.75 6.72 -8.47
N ASN A 389 -15.08 7.99 -8.26
CA ASN A 389 -15.50 8.91 -9.31
C ASN A 389 -14.53 10.10 -9.51
N SER A 390 -13.42 10.13 -8.76
CA SER A 390 -12.41 11.21 -8.76
C SER A 390 -11.70 11.38 -10.10
N LYS A 391 -11.87 10.42 -11.03
CA LYS A 391 -11.44 10.51 -12.43
C LYS A 391 -12.27 11.50 -13.26
N TYR A 392 -13.44 11.90 -12.78
CA TYR A 392 -14.34 12.82 -13.46
C TYR A 392 -14.22 14.24 -12.87
N GLU A 393 -14.57 15.24 -13.67
CA GLU A 393 -14.57 16.64 -13.23
C GLU A 393 -15.69 16.89 -12.21
N LEU A 394 -15.36 17.62 -11.13
CA LEU A 394 -16.32 18.04 -10.12
C LEU A 394 -17.03 19.34 -10.56
N VAL A 395 -18.34 19.29 -10.79
CA VAL A 395 -19.17 20.42 -11.25
C VAL A 395 -20.34 20.69 -10.30
N ASP A 396 -20.97 21.85 -10.43
CA ASP A 396 -22.27 22.11 -9.80
C ASP A 396 -23.38 21.38 -10.56
N CYS A 397 -24.20 20.58 -9.88
CA CYS A 397 -25.30 19.86 -10.53
C CYS A 397 -26.32 20.80 -11.21
N GLN A 398 -26.40 22.06 -10.78
CA GLN A 398 -27.36 23.05 -11.30
C GLN A 398 -26.84 23.88 -12.49
N HIS A 399 -25.54 23.81 -12.82
CA HIS A 399 -24.94 24.63 -13.90
C HIS A 399 -24.99 23.97 -15.30
N GLN A 400 -25.66 22.83 -15.46
CA GLN A 400 -25.92 22.22 -16.77
C GLN A 400 -27.43 22.02 -16.96
N LYS A 401 -28.12 23.09 -17.37
CA LYS A 401 -29.46 23.02 -17.95
C LYS A 401 -29.38 23.22 -19.45
#